data_AF-A0A956F007-F1
#
_entry.id   AF-A0A956F007-F1
#
_cell.length_a   1.000
_cell.length_b   1.000
_cell.length_c   1.000
_cell.angle_alpha   90.00
_cell.angle_beta   90.00
_cell.angle_gamma   90.00
#
_symmetry.space_group_name_H-M   'P 1'
#
loop_
_entity.id
_entity.type
_entity.pdbx_description
1 polymer ?
#
loop_
_entity_poly.entity_id
_entity_poly.type
_entity_poly.pdbx_seq_one_letter_code
_entity_poly.pdbx_strand_id
1 'polypeptide(L)'
;MHPLHEYIATLLAHQLKPARVVVWYDPRSEFQPFVNELRGGARSSAEPVWVEFGSQSTQLLEFAGSMFELRLAAEPLVGGDAPAMLVLYLPGEKRDSKASVLMELEKAGETWEPGLKRLARNVLEQRYTQGVVDEMLRHERSVTYEDLARLTSSSGGSEPPSILRSIFHDASGSDGLLAAWLSNDDRDDQIAEKQAESELLKLIQSRLGLEPASDSPLAKLRAITLRYVLASEFRLDLACEPPSSLDGVPSPPNRDAEAAIRALAERLRNSHAETYPALADRVEAELGLAKARLAPEALGSIDTFRFEERALLRHAGELVTGKKFDDALRLVTERERSFWLDRDLERKAQWEALRKMAELGREAELVGKAVRKVSGGAGAWLSAYVGSDGRAGWFRVDQAQRRLEAWVTTLQDEPEEQPLGVVRRIHEDTCHKMAEGFTRALNDSGWTVPNVLHQTRIWSEVVANQPKPVAYFLVDAMRFEMGIELAERLPKTSEVSVRPAVGSLPSITPIGMAALMPGASASFSVTEAKGKLGSQIDDRFLPDLAARKKHISSKVPELVDLALDELLGLQPS
;
A
#
# COMPACT_ATOMS: atom_id res chain seq x y z
N MET A 1 20.75 -27.36 -14.39
CA MET A 1 22.20 -27.61 -14.28
C MET A 1 22.90 -26.43 -14.93
N HIS A 2 23.95 -25.89 -14.33
CA HIS A 2 24.62 -24.68 -14.82
C HIS A 2 25.98 -25.01 -15.46
N PRO A 3 26.62 -24.07 -16.21
CA PRO A 3 27.83 -24.37 -16.98
C PRO A 3 29.00 -24.90 -16.14
N LEU A 4 29.20 -24.36 -14.94
CA LEU A 4 30.21 -24.89 -14.02
C LEU A 4 29.93 -26.35 -13.61
N HIS A 5 28.68 -26.69 -13.33
CA HIS A 5 28.28 -28.06 -12.99
C HIS A 5 28.59 -29.00 -14.15
N GLU A 6 28.16 -28.65 -15.37
CA GLU A 6 28.39 -29.46 -16.57
C GLU A 6 29.88 -29.66 -16.86
N TYR A 7 30.68 -28.61 -16.66
CA TYR A 7 32.12 -28.66 -16.86
C TYR A 7 32.81 -29.61 -15.87
N ILE A 8 32.50 -29.51 -14.58
CA ILE A 8 33.06 -30.38 -13.54
C ILE A 8 32.61 -31.83 -13.76
N ALA A 9 31.32 -32.06 -14.08
CA ALA A 9 30.79 -33.37 -14.37
C ALA A 9 31.46 -34.01 -15.61
N THR A 10 31.72 -33.22 -16.65
CA THR A 10 32.42 -33.68 -17.86
C THR A 10 33.87 -34.07 -17.56
N LEU A 11 34.57 -33.30 -16.72
CA LEU A 11 35.93 -33.63 -16.29
C LEU A 11 35.96 -34.94 -15.49
N LEU A 12 35.01 -35.13 -14.57
CA LEU A 12 34.88 -36.38 -13.82
C LEU A 12 34.60 -37.58 -14.74
N ALA A 13 33.66 -37.45 -15.69
CA ALA A 13 33.39 -38.48 -16.69
C ALA A 13 34.64 -38.84 -17.51
N HIS A 14 35.44 -37.83 -17.89
CA HIS A 14 36.68 -38.02 -18.63
C HIS A 14 37.73 -38.78 -17.81
N GLN A 15 37.84 -38.52 -16.50
CA GLN A 15 38.74 -39.24 -15.60
C GLN A 15 38.27 -40.67 -15.32
N LEU A 16 36.96 -40.88 -15.17
CA LEU A 16 36.38 -42.20 -14.92
C LEU A 16 36.50 -43.14 -16.13
N LYS A 17 36.46 -42.62 -17.36
CA LYS A 17 36.50 -43.44 -18.58
C LYS A 17 37.72 -44.37 -18.67
N PRO A 18 38.97 -43.92 -18.43
CA PRO A 18 40.13 -44.81 -18.38
C PRO A 18 40.35 -45.48 -17.02
N ALA A 19 40.06 -44.79 -15.90
CA ALA A 19 40.48 -45.25 -14.56
C ALA A 19 39.43 -46.10 -13.83
N ARG A 20 38.15 -45.99 -14.21
CA ARG A 20 36.95 -46.53 -13.55
C ARG A 20 36.71 -46.06 -12.11
N VAL A 21 37.76 -45.81 -11.33
CA VAL A 21 37.71 -45.31 -9.95
C VAL A 21 38.40 -43.94 -9.89
N VAL A 22 37.74 -42.96 -9.29
CA VAL A 22 38.32 -41.64 -8.98
C VAL A 22 38.27 -41.40 -7.47
N VAL A 23 39.44 -41.16 -6.87
CA VAL A 23 39.58 -40.75 -5.46
C VAL A 23 39.76 -39.24 -5.42
N TRP A 24 38.71 -38.52 -5.02
CA TRP A 24 38.62 -37.07 -5.05
C TRP A 24 38.83 -36.46 -3.66
N TYR A 25 40.01 -35.86 -3.46
CA TYR A 25 40.31 -35.07 -2.27
C TYR A 25 39.89 -33.61 -2.43
N ASP A 26 39.17 -33.08 -1.45
CA ASP A 26 38.73 -31.69 -1.40
C ASP A 26 39.03 -31.08 -0.02
N PRO A 27 40.28 -30.65 0.23
CA PRO A 27 40.73 -30.21 1.56
C PRO A 27 39.96 -29.04 2.17
N ARG A 28 39.23 -28.27 1.35
CA ARG A 28 38.45 -27.09 1.78
C ARG A 28 36.94 -27.31 1.69
N SER A 29 36.51 -28.52 1.32
CA SER A 29 35.10 -28.85 1.09
C SER A 29 34.40 -27.91 0.08
N GLU A 30 35.16 -27.36 -0.87
CA GLU A 30 34.70 -26.37 -1.84
C GLU A 30 33.65 -26.94 -2.81
N PHE A 31 33.65 -28.25 -3.03
CA PHE A 31 32.77 -28.92 -3.99
C PHE A 31 31.59 -29.64 -3.35
N GLN A 32 31.38 -29.50 -2.03
CA GLN A 32 30.28 -30.17 -1.36
C GLN A 32 28.91 -29.75 -1.92
N PRO A 33 28.65 -28.48 -2.27
CA PRO A 33 27.43 -28.08 -2.97
C PRO A 33 27.26 -28.77 -4.34
N PHE A 34 28.33 -28.92 -5.14
CA PHE A 34 28.29 -29.66 -6.40
C PHE A 34 27.91 -31.12 -6.21
N VAL A 35 28.48 -31.77 -5.19
CA VAL A 35 28.18 -33.18 -4.90
C VAL A 35 26.74 -33.35 -4.42
N ASN A 36 26.22 -32.39 -3.64
CA ASN A 36 24.81 -32.36 -3.26
C ASN A 36 23.90 -32.16 -4.48
N GLU A 37 24.24 -31.28 -5.42
CA GLU A 37 23.51 -31.11 -6.68
C GLU A 37 23.46 -32.40 -7.51
N LEU A 38 24.61 -33.07 -7.67
CA LEU A 38 24.70 -34.35 -8.39
C LEU A 38 23.83 -35.44 -7.76
N ARG A 39 23.82 -35.49 -6.43
CA ARG A 39 23.03 -36.46 -5.66
C ARG A 39 21.53 -36.14 -5.63
N GLY A 40 21.16 -34.88 -5.89
CA GLY A 40 19.80 -34.38 -5.70
C GLY A 40 19.46 -34.01 -4.25
N GLY A 41 20.46 -33.77 -3.40
CA GLY A 41 20.30 -33.37 -2.01
C GLY A 41 21.53 -33.64 -1.13
N ALA A 42 21.41 -33.29 0.15
CA ALA A 42 22.42 -33.62 1.15
C ALA A 42 22.58 -35.14 1.30
N ARG A 43 23.75 -35.57 1.76
CA ARG A 43 24.01 -36.99 2.07
C ARG A 43 22.96 -37.52 3.05
N SER A 44 22.34 -38.65 2.69
CA SER A 44 21.30 -39.30 3.51
C SER A 44 21.74 -40.62 4.16
N SER A 45 22.74 -41.30 3.60
CA SER A 45 23.25 -42.57 4.12
C SER A 45 24.75 -42.74 3.84
N ALA A 46 25.34 -43.82 4.35
CA ALA A 46 26.71 -44.25 4.02
C ALA A 46 26.78 -45.21 2.83
N GLU A 47 25.63 -45.54 2.24
CA GLU A 47 25.57 -46.45 1.08
C GLU A 47 25.98 -45.72 -0.20
N PRO A 48 26.55 -46.44 -1.18
CA PRO A 48 26.79 -45.92 -2.52
C PRO A 48 25.50 -45.43 -3.17
N VAL A 49 25.53 -44.23 -3.77
CA VAL A 49 24.38 -43.67 -4.51
C VAL A 49 24.72 -43.56 -5.98
N TRP A 50 23.79 -43.94 -6.85
CA TRP A 50 23.92 -43.72 -8.29
C TRP A 50 23.79 -42.23 -8.63
N VAL A 51 24.78 -41.71 -9.34
CA VAL A 51 24.80 -40.37 -9.92
C VAL A 51 25.15 -40.46 -11.40
N GLU A 52 24.74 -39.46 -12.17
CA GLU A 52 24.98 -39.41 -13.61
C GLU A 52 26.03 -38.35 -13.94
N PHE A 53 27.10 -38.76 -14.62
CA PHE A 53 28.09 -37.86 -15.22
C PHE A 53 27.92 -37.88 -16.74
N GLY A 54 27.02 -37.04 -17.26
CA GLY A 54 26.64 -37.07 -18.68
C GLY A 54 25.79 -38.29 -19.01
N SER A 55 26.32 -39.22 -19.81
CA SER A 55 25.67 -40.50 -20.14
C SER A 55 26.24 -41.69 -19.36
N GLN A 56 27.00 -41.43 -18.29
CA GLN A 56 27.69 -42.45 -17.51
C GLN A 56 27.09 -42.55 -16.10
N SER A 57 26.46 -43.70 -15.82
CA SER A 57 25.97 -44.04 -14.48
C SER A 57 27.12 -44.49 -13.60
N THR A 58 27.30 -43.82 -12.47
CA THR A 58 28.47 -43.97 -11.59
C THR A 58 28.02 -44.05 -10.14
N GLN A 59 28.68 -44.89 -9.35
CA GLN A 59 28.51 -44.94 -7.91
C GLN A 59 29.27 -43.79 -7.25
N LEU A 60 28.63 -43.08 -6.33
CA LEU A 60 29.23 -42.03 -5.52
C LEU A 60 29.24 -42.46 -4.06
N LEU A 61 30.43 -42.41 -3.47
CA LEU A 61 30.65 -42.57 -2.03
C LEU A 61 31.28 -41.30 -1.48
N GLU A 62 30.74 -40.78 -0.38
CA GLU A 62 31.27 -39.60 0.29
C GLU A 62 31.90 -39.99 1.64
N PHE A 63 33.00 -39.36 2.01
CA PHE A 63 33.60 -39.51 3.33
C PHE A 63 32.74 -38.83 4.41
N ALA A 64 32.52 -39.51 5.55
CA ALA A 64 31.91 -38.91 6.76
C ALA A 64 32.65 -39.35 8.03
N GLY A 65 33.94 -39.03 8.11
CA GLY A 65 34.70 -39.16 9.35
C GLY A 65 35.41 -40.50 9.56
N SER A 66 35.21 -41.51 8.70
CA SER A 66 35.94 -42.79 8.77
C SER A 66 36.41 -43.28 7.39
N MET A 67 37.73 -43.32 7.18
CA MET A 67 38.34 -43.85 5.96
C MET A 67 38.13 -45.37 5.82
N PHE A 68 38.02 -46.08 6.95
CA PHE A 68 37.76 -47.52 6.96
C PHE A 68 36.33 -47.86 6.57
N GLU A 69 35.36 -47.07 7.03
CA GLU A 69 33.97 -47.22 6.61
C GLU A 69 33.82 -46.94 5.11
N LEU A 70 34.46 -45.86 4.63
CA LEU A 70 34.48 -45.53 3.21
C LEU A 70 35.13 -46.64 2.36
N ARG A 71 36.26 -47.20 2.82
CA ARG A 71 36.92 -48.34 2.16
C ARG A 71 36.03 -49.57 2.13
N LEU A 72 35.42 -49.93 3.27
CA LEU A 72 34.55 -51.09 3.39
C LEU A 72 33.33 -51.00 2.46
N ALA A 73 32.76 -49.80 2.31
CA ALA A 73 31.66 -49.54 1.38
C ALA A 73 32.10 -49.60 -0.09
N ALA A 74 33.34 -49.25 -0.39
CA ALA A 74 33.91 -49.28 -1.74
C ALA A 74 34.31 -50.70 -2.20
N GLU A 75 34.77 -51.56 -1.30
CA GLU A 75 35.31 -52.90 -1.59
C GLU A 75 34.40 -53.77 -2.48
N PRO A 76 33.08 -53.91 -2.23
CA PRO A 76 32.19 -54.69 -3.08
C PRO A 76 32.07 -54.16 -4.51
N LEU A 77 32.33 -52.87 -4.72
CA LEU A 77 32.23 -52.23 -6.03
C LEU A 77 33.50 -52.40 -6.87
N VAL A 78 34.65 -52.65 -6.24
CA VAL A 78 35.96 -52.62 -6.90
C VAL A 78 36.73 -53.94 -6.83
N GLY A 79 36.28 -54.91 -6.03
CA GLY A 79 36.99 -56.18 -5.79
C GLY A 79 36.90 -57.24 -6.91
N GLY A 80 36.17 -56.99 -7.99
CA GLY A 80 36.05 -57.92 -9.13
C GLY A 80 36.97 -57.57 -10.31
N ASP A 81 37.07 -58.49 -11.29
CA ASP A 81 37.90 -58.31 -12.51
C ASP A 81 37.51 -57.08 -13.34
N ALA A 82 36.28 -56.59 -13.17
CA ALA A 82 35.74 -55.39 -13.82
C ALA A 82 35.11 -54.45 -12.79
N PRO A 83 35.89 -53.55 -12.14
CA PRO A 83 35.41 -52.62 -11.11
C PRO A 83 34.24 -51.76 -11.58
N ALA A 84 33.25 -51.46 -10.73
CA ALA A 84 32.21 -50.49 -11.08
C ALA A 84 32.82 -49.09 -11.32
N MET A 85 32.09 -48.23 -12.03
CA MET A 85 32.45 -46.81 -12.12
C MET A 85 32.18 -46.18 -10.76
N LEU A 86 33.22 -45.67 -10.09
CA LEU A 86 33.14 -45.21 -8.70
C LEU A 86 33.86 -43.87 -8.50
N VAL A 87 33.19 -42.92 -7.86
CA VAL A 87 33.78 -41.69 -7.31
C VAL A 87 33.76 -41.76 -5.79
N LEU A 88 34.93 -41.63 -5.18
CA LEU A 88 35.09 -41.44 -3.75
C LEU A 88 35.35 -39.95 -3.50
N TYR A 89 34.39 -39.23 -2.92
CA TYR A 89 34.52 -37.81 -2.58
C TYR A 89 34.90 -37.64 -1.11
N LEU A 90 36.00 -36.94 -0.85
CA LEU A 90 36.56 -36.75 0.48
C LEU A 90 36.61 -35.26 0.86
N PRO A 91 35.48 -34.67 1.32
CA PRO A 91 35.45 -33.28 1.78
C PRO A 91 36.26 -33.12 3.06
N GLY A 92 37.06 -32.05 3.14
CA GLY A 92 37.88 -31.66 4.28
C GLY A 92 39.18 -32.45 4.43
N GLU A 93 39.41 -33.47 3.59
CA GLU A 93 40.55 -34.38 3.73
C GLU A 93 41.69 -34.01 2.79
N LYS A 94 42.92 -34.08 3.32
CA LYS A 94 44.15 -33.97 2.54
C LYS A 94 44.71 -35.36 2.28
N ARG A 95 45.19 -35.58 1.07
CA ARG A 95 45.82 -36.85 0.70
C ARG A 95 47.09 -37.11 1.53
N ASP A 96 47.15 -38.27 2.17
CA ASP A 96 48.39 -38.82 2.69
C ASP A 96 49.09 -39.67 1.62
N SER A 97 50.18 -39.14 1.06
CA SER A 97 50.94 -39.81 -0.01
C SER A 97 51.71 -41.06 0.43
N LYS A 98 51.82 -41.33 1.74
CA LYS A 98 52.63 -42.44 2.29
C LYS A 98 51.79 -43.49 2.97
N ALA A 99 50.72 -43.10 3.67
CA ALA A 99 49.96 -43.99 4.55
C ALA A 99 48.43 -43.94 4.33
N SER A 100 47.97 -43.52 3.14
CA SER A 100 46.53 -43.52 2.82
C SER A 100 45.89 -44.92 2.99
N VAL A 101 44.78 -44.97 3.72
CA VAL A 101 43.95 -46.19 3.86
C VAL A 101 43.34 -46.60 2.51
N LEU A 102 43.19 -45.63 1.59
CA LEU A 102 42.66 -45.82 0.24
C LEU A 102 43.77 -46.00 -0.81
N MET A 103 45.03 -46.21 -0.40
CA MET A 103 46.19 -46.30 -1.31
C MET A 103 45.98 -47.27 -2.47
N GLU A 104 45.36 -48.43 -2.23
CA GLU A 104 45.04 -49.40 -3.28
C GLU A 104 44.13 -48.80 -4.36
N LEU A 105 43.08 -48.08 -3.95
CA LEU A 105 42.13 -47.42 -4.86
C LEU A 105 42.76 -46.21 -5.56
N GLU A 106 43.61 -45.47 -4.86
CA GLU A 106 44.37 -44.35 -5.43
C GLU A 106 45.37 -44.80 -6.50
N LYS A 107 45.94 -46.01 -6.39
CA LYS A 107 46.88 -46.57 -7.35
C LYS A 107 46.20 -47.31 -8.50
N ALA A 108 45.05 -47.94 -8.23
CA ALA A 108 44.27 -48.64 -9.25
C ALA A 108 43.44 -47.69 -10.12
N GLY A 109 42.98 -46.58 -9.54
CA GLY A 109 42.22 -45.53 -10.21
C GLY A 109 43.03 -44.25 -10.44
N GLU A 110 42.31 -43.12 -10.49
CA GLU A 110 42.88 -41.78 -10.62
C GLU A 110 42.67 -40.99 -9.31
N THR A 111 43.72 -40.34 -8.81
CA THR A 111 43.58 -39.40 -7.69
C THR A 111 43.31 -37.99 -8.23
N TRP A 112 42.25 -37.33 -7.76
CA TRP A 112 41.82 -36.03 -8.24
C TRP A 112 41.77 -35.00 -7.12
N GLU A 113 42.44 -33.86 -7.32
CA GLU A 113 42.48 -32.74 -6.36
C GLU A 113 42.42 -31.41 -7.14
N PRO A 114 41.27 -31.08 -7.76
CA PRO A 114 41.11 -29.86 -8.53
C PRO A 114 40.94 -28.64 -7.62
N GLY A 115 41.49 -27.50 -8.04
CA GLY A 115 41.12 -26.21 -7.42
C GLY A 115 39.82 -25.66 -8.01
N LEU A 116 38.82 -25.37 -7.16
CA LEU A 116 37.52 -24.83 -7.60
C LEU A 116 37.67 -23.55 -8.44
N LYS A 117 38.44 -22.57 -7.97
CA LYS A 117 38.74 -21.34 -8.73
C LYS A 117 39.37 -21.62 -10.10
N ARG A 118 40.23 -22.64 -10.20
CA ARG A 118 40.86 -23.03 -11.48
C ARG A 118 39.82 -23.59 -12.46
N LEU A 119 38.91 -24.44 -11.98
CA LEU A 119 37.85 -24.98 -12.83
C LEU A 119 36.89 -23.88 -13.27
N ALA A 120 36.48 -23.00 -12.35
CA ALA A 120 35.61 -21.87 -12.69
C ALA A 120 36.27 -20.87 -13.66
N ARG A 121 37.57 -20.62 -13.52
CA ARG A 121 38.36 -19.83 -14.49
C ARG A 121 38.22 -20.39 -15.90
N ASN A 122 38.41 -21.70 -16.08
CA ASN A 122 38.32 -22.33 -17.40
C ASN A 122 36.93 -22.17 -18.03
N VAL A 123 35.86 -22.13 -17.23
CA VAL A 123 34.49 -21.90 -17.71
C VAL A 123 34.26 -20.43 -18.04
N LEU A 124 34.75 -19.51 -17.19
CA LEU A 124 34.58 -18.08 -17.38
C LEU A 124 35.41 -17.54 -18.57
N GLU A 125 36.61 -18.07 -18.80
CA GLU A 125 37.49 -17.68 -19.93
C GLU A 125 36.91 -18.06 -21.30
N GLN A 126 35.91 -18.96 -21.35
CA GLN A 126 35.17 -19.24 -22.58
C GLN A 126 34.25 -18.08 -22.99
N ARG A 127 33.94 -17.16 -22.06
CA ARG A 127 32.93 -16.10 -22.25
C ARG A 127 33.47 -14.69 -21.99
N TYR A 128 34.48 -14.57 -21.12
CA TYR A 128 34.99 -13.28 -20.65
C TYR A 128 36.49 -13.16 -20.90
N THR A 129 36.97 -11.92 -20.96
CA THR A 129 38.41 -11.63 -21.13
C THR A 129 39.19 -11.98 -19.87
N GLN A 130 40.48 -12.30 -20.02
CA GLN A 130 41.35 -12.64 -18.89
C GLN A 130 41.31 -11.60 -17.76
N GLY A 131 41.32 -10.30 -18.10
CA GLY A 131 41.26 -9.23 -17.09
C GLY A 131 39.99 -9.25 -16.25
N VAL A 132 38.83 -9.54 -16.85
CA VAL A 132 37.56 -9.67 -16.11
C VAL A 132 37.58 -10.90 -15.20
N VAL A 133 38.10 -12.02 -15.71
CA VAL A 133 38.20 -13.26 -14.92
C VAL A 133 39.19 -13.11 -13.75
N ASP A 134 40.30 -12.41 -13.96
CA ASP A 134 41.29 -12.09 -12.92
C ASP A 134 40.71 -11.18 -11.84
N GLU A 135 39.88 -10.19 -12.22
CA GLU A 135 39.18 -9.33 -11.27
C GLU A 135 38.14 -10.12 -10.47
N MET A 136 37.41 -11.05 -11.08
CA MET A 136 36.41 -11.88 -10.41
C MET A 136 37.04 -12.90 -9.45
N LEU A 137 38.14 -13.54 -9.86
CA LEU A 137 38.78 -14.66 -9.17
C LEU A 137 40.07 -14.27 -8.44
N ARG A 138 40.20 -13.02 -7.97
CA ARG A 138 41.34 -12.57 -7.16
C ARG A 138 41.65 -13.57 -6.05
N HIS A 139 42.93 -13.75 -5.75
CA HIS A 139 43.38 -14.79 -4.83
C HIS A 139 42.75 -14.63 -3.44
N GLU A 140 42.71 -13.38 -2.95
CA GLU A 140 42.21 -12.99 -1.63
C GLU A 140 40.69 -13.05 -1.48
N ARG A 141 39.94 -13.09 -2.60
CA ARG A 141 38.48 -13.11 -2.57
C ARG A 141 37.95 -14.49 -2.19
N SER A 142 37.17 -14.59 -1.12
CA SER A 142 36.42 -15.80 -0.77
C SER A 142 35.25 -15.95 -1.76
N VAL A 143 35.25 -16.98 -2.62
CA VAL A 143 34.13 -17.27 -3.53
C VAL A 143 33.71 -18.71 -3.35
N THR A 144 32.41 -18.93 -3.16
CA THR A 144 31.86 -20.27 -2.97
C THR A 144 31.52 -20.91 -4.31
N TYR A 145 31.25 -22.22 -4.32
CA TYR A 145 30.72 -22.90 -5.49
C TYR A 145 29.46 -22.23 -6.02
N GLU A 146 28.54 -21.84 -5.14
CA GLU A 146 27.28 -21.19 -5.52
C GLU A 146 27.51 -19.83 -6.18
N ASP A 147 28.52 -19.06 -5.72
CA ASP A 147 28.89 -17.82 -6.39
C ASP A 147 29.36 -18.07 -7.81
N LEU A 148 30.24 -19.04 -7.98
CA LEU A 148 30.80 -19.40 -9.27
C LEU A 148 29.75 -20.03 -10.19
N ALA A 149 28.79 -20.77 -9.62
CA ALA A 149 27.63 -21.27 -10.32
C ALA A 149 26.80 -20.12 -10.88
N ARG A 150 26.49 -19.09 -10.07
CA ARG A 150 25.75 -17.90 -10.53
C ARG A 150 26.51 -17.08 -11.56
N LEU A 151 27.81 -16.85 -11.33
CA LEU A 151 28.68 -16.13 -12.26
C LEU A 151 28.73 -16.83 -13.64
N THR A 152 28.83 -18.16 -13.65
CA THR A 152 28.90 -18.94 -14.89
C THR A 152 27.54 -19.13 -15.56
N SER A 153 26.45 -19.06 -14.78
CA SER A 153 25.07 -19.16 -15.28
C SER A 153 24.54 -17.90 -15.93
N SER A 154 25.16 -16.74 -15.67
CA SER A 154 24.76 -15.46 -16.25
C SER A 154 24.74 -15.55 -17.78
N SER A 155 23.56 -15.76 -18.34
CA SER A 155 23.32 -16.02 -19.75
C SER A 155 23.61 -14.76 -20.56
N GLY A 156 24.67 -14.75 -21.38
CA GLY A 156 24.84 -14.02 -22.65
C GLY A 156 24.28 -12.60 -22.83
N GLY A 157 23.91 -11.87 -21.78
CA GLY A 157 23.46 -10.49 -21.82
C GLY A 157 24.65 -9.56 -21.92
N SER A 158 24.42 -8.31 -22.32
CA SER A 158 25.45 -7.27 -22.45
C SER A 158 26.14 -6.88 -21.13
N GLU A 159 25.85 -7.57 -20.02
CA GLU A 159 26.28 -7.19 -18.69
C GLU A 159 27.42 -8.10 -18.18
N PRO A 160 28.47 -7.51 -17.62
CA PRO A 160 29.63 -8.25 -17.11
C PRO A 160 29.27 -9.12 -15.90
N PRO A 161 30.08 -10.15 -15.60
CA PRO A 161 29.91 -10.95 -14.38
C PRO A 161 30.13 -10.07 -13.15
N SER A 162 29.39 -10.34 -12.08
CA SER A 162 29.29 -9.47 -10.90
C SER A 162 29.22 -10.29 -9.62
N ILE A 163 30.13 -10.01 -8.66
CA ILE A 163 30.09 -10.63 -7.34
C ILE A 163 28.91 -10.08 -6.54
N LEU A 164 28.65 -8.78 -6.67
CA LEU A 164 27.50 -8.17 -6.02
C LEU A 164 26.18 -8.84 -6.42
N ARG A 165 25.98 -9.16 -7.69
CA ARG A 165 24.78 -9.91 -8.12
C ARG A 165 24.70 -11.31 -7.55
N SER A 166 25.83 -11.93 -7.24
CA SER A 166 25.84 -13.20 -6.52
C SER A 166 25.37 -13.04 -5.07
N ILE A 167 25.82 -11.98 -4.40
CA ILE A 167 25.42 -11.64 -3.02
C ILE A 167 23.91 -11.31 -2.95
N PHE A 168 23.43 -10.50 -3.89
CA PHE A 168 22.05 -10.05 -4.02
C PHE A 168 21.30 -10.81 -5.12
N HIS A 169 21.38 -12.14 -5.06
CA HIS A 169 20.84 -13.01 -6.09
C HIS A 169 19.30 -13.01 -6.20
N ASP A 170 18.63 -12.50 -5.17
CA ASP A 170 17.18 -12.30 -5.07
C ASP A 170 16.75 -10.91 -5.58
N ALA A 171 17.69 -9.99 -5.80
CA ALA A 171 17.41 -8.67 -6.30
C ALA A 171 17.31 -8.63 -7.84
N SER A 172 16.32 -7.90 -8.34
CA SER A 172 16.11 -7.72 -9.78
C SER A 172 16.94 -6.55 -10.31
N GLY A 173 18.09 -6.86 -10.92
CA GLY A 173 18.96 -5.89 -11.58
C GLY A 173 19.71 -4.97 -10.61
N SER A 174 20.49 -4.04 -11.18
CA SER A 174 21.36 -3.13 -10.43
C SER A 174 20.61 -2.23 -9.44
N ASP A 175 19.42 -1.74 -9.82
CA ASP A 175 18.63 -0.87 -8.94
C ASP A 175 17.96 -1.65 -7.81
N GLY A 176 17.55 -2.90 -8.08
CA GLY A 176 17.07 -3.81 -7.03
C GLY A 176 18.16 -4.09 -6.00
N LEU A 177 19.39 -4.31 -6.47
CA LEU A 177 20.55 -4.54 -5.62
C LEU A 177 20.85 -3.32 -4.73
N LEU A 178 20.92 -2.13 -5.32
CA LEU A 178 21.13 -0.90 -4.56
C LEU A 178 20.01 -0.64 -3.58
N ALA A 179 18.75 -0.88 -3.95
CA ALA A 179 17.61 -0.71 -3.04
C ALA A 179 17.69 -1.67 -1.84
N ALA A 180 17.99 -2.95 -2.11
CA ALA A 180 18.15 -3.96 -1.06
C ALA A 180 19.29 -3.59 -0.10
N TRP A 181 20.46 -3.23 -0.65
CA TRP A 181 21.59 -2.76 0.14
C TRP A 181 21.26 -1.48 0.92
N LEU A 182 20.62 -0.48 0.34
CA LEU A 182 20.26 0.74 1.07
C LEU A 182 19.26 0.49 2.20
N SER A 183 18.46 -0.58 2.13
CA SER A 183 17.39 -0.88 3.08
C SER A 183 17.86 -1.46 4.42
N ASN A 184 18.92 -2.29 4.43
CA ASN A 184 19.48 -2.91 5.63
C ASN A 184 20.94 -3.33 5.40
N ASP A 185 21.65 -3.77 6.46
CA ASP A 185 23.06 -4.18 6.45
C ASP A 185 23.27 -5.71 6.41
N ASP A 186 22.23 -6.52 6.18
CA ASP A 186 22.26 -7.99 6.25
C ASP A 186 23.32 -8.65 5.34
N ARG A 187 23.76 -7.93 4.30
CA ARG A 187 24.70 -8.42 3.28
C ARG A 187 26.08 -7.78 3.36
N ASP A 188 26.32 -6.89 4.33
CA ASP A 188 27.61 -6.18 4.44
C ASP A 188 28.79 -7.12 4.70
N ASP A 189 28.61 -8.09 5.59
CA ASP A 189 29.66 -9.07 5.89
C ASP A 189 30.03 -9.87 4.64
N GLN A 190 29.05 -10.20 3.80
CA GLN A 190 29.29 -10.89 2.52
C GLN A 190 30.01 -9.98 1.51
N ILE A 191 29.68 -8.69 1.48
CA ILE A 191 30.40 -7.72 0.63
C ILE A 191 31.87 -7.65 1.05
N ALA A 192 32.14 -7.58 2.37
CA ALA A 192 33.48 -7.50 2.91
C ALA A 192 34.29 -8.78 2.71
N GLU A 193 33.72 -9.95 3.04
CA GLU A 193 34.37 -11.26 2.86
C GLU A 193 34.74 -11.51 1.39
N LYS A 194 33.87 -11.07 0.48
CA LYS A 194 34.05 -11.23 -0.96
C LYS A 194 34.71 -10.02 -1.63
N GLN A 195 35.27 -9.08 -0.87
CA GLN A 195 35.98 -7.90 -1.39
C GLN A 195 35.21 -7.23 -2.56
N ALA A 196 33.91 -7.01 -2.39
CA ALA A 196 33.00 -6.49 -3.41
C ALA A 196 32.76 -4.97 -3.30
N GLU A 197 33.44 -4.28 -2.38
CA GLU A 197 33.30 -2.85 -2.11
C GLU A 197 33.68 -2.02 -3.33
N SER A 198 34.77 -2.36 -4.03
CA SER A 198 35.17 -1.64 -5.23
C SER A 198 34.15 -1.76 -6.35
N GLU A 199 33.45 -2.90 -6.43
CA GLU A 199 32.37 -3.11 -7.39
C GLU A 199 31.15 -2.25 -7.02
N LEU A 200 30.87 -2.14 -5.72
CA LEU A 200 29.76 -1.33 -5.20
C LEU A 200 30.00 0.16 -5.44
N LEU A 201 31.22 0.63 -5.22
CA LEU A 201 31.64 2.01 -5.54
C LEU A 201 31.46 2.32 -7.04
N LYS A 202 31.94 1.42 -7.92
CA LYS A 202 31.73 1.54 -9.37
C LYS A 202 30.24 1.55 -9.74
N LEU A 203 29.42 0.75 -9.07
CA LEU A 203 27.98 0.70 -9.30
C LEU A 203 27.30 2.01 -8.89
N ILE A 204 27.61 2.52 -7.69
CA ILE A 204 27.11 3.81 -7.19
C ILE A 204 27.51 4.95 -8.14
N GLN A 205 28.78 5.00 -8.58
CA GLN A 205 29.27 6.02 -9.50
C GLN A 205 28.58 5.93 -10.87
N SER A 206 28.50 4.73 -11.45
CA SER A 206 27.93 4.53 -12.80
C SER A 206 26.42 4.72 -12.85
N ARG A 207 25.68 4.35 -11.80
CA ARG A 207 24.21 4.48 -11.76
C ARG A 207 23.75 5.83 -11.23
N LEU A 208 24.39 6.36 -10.19
CA LEU A 208 23.91 7.52 -9.46
C LEU A 208 24.77 8.78 -9.67
N GLY A 209 25.94 8.65 -10.31
CA GLY A 209 26.88 9.75 -10.50
C GLY A 209 27.52 10.23 -9.20
N LEU A 210 27.46 9.42 -8.13
CA LEU A 210 28.02 9.75 -6.82
C LEU A 210 29.42 9.15 -6.68
N GLU A 211 30.38 9.96 -6.23
CA GLU A 211 31.76 9.53 -5.98
C GLU A 211 32.08 9.59 -4.47
N PRO A 212 31.74 8.53 -3.72
CA PRO A 212 32.09 8.45 -2.30
C PRO A 212 33.57 8.08 -2.12
N ALA A 213 34.14 8.42 -0.96
CA ALA A 213 35.54 8.12 -0.65
C ALA A 213 35.78 6.60 -0.61
N SER A 214 36.81 6.14 -1.32
CA SER A 214 37.11 4.72 -1.57
C SER A 214 37.29 3.87 -0.31
N ASP A 215 37.74 4.49 0.78
CA ASP A 215 38.13 3.79 2.01
C ASP A 215 37.05 3.92 3.11
N SER A 216 35.82 4.29 2.73
CA SER A 216 34.71 4.45 3.67
C SER A 216 34.16 3.10 4.13
N PRO A 217 33.93 2.89 5.44
CA PRO A 217 33.22 1.71 5.93
C PRO A 217 31.83 1.59 5.28
N LEU A 218 31.36 0.36 5.01
CA LEU A 218 30.09 0.10 4.30
C LEU A 218 28.90 0.82 4.93
N ALA A 219 28.80 0.84 6.27
CA ALA A 219 27.76 1.57 6.98
C ALA A 219 27.76 3.08 6.65
N LYS A 220 28.95 3.70 6.60
CA LYS A 220 29.12 5.12 6.23
C LYS A 220 28.79 5.34 4.75
N LEU A 221 29.23 4.44 3.89
CA LEU A 221 28.93 4.46 2.45
C LEU A 221 27.41 4.40 2.22
N ARG A 222 26.69 3.49 2.91
CA ARG A 222 25.23 3.38 2.84
C ARG A 222 24.54 4.66 3.27
N ALA A 223 24.95 5.25 4.38
CA ALA A 223 24.37 6.50 4.88
C ALA A 223 24.58 7.65 3.88
N ILE A 224 25.78 7.79 3.30
CA ILE A 224 26.08 8.83 2.30
C ILE A 224 25.23 8.62 1.04
N THR A 225 25.15 7.40 0.52
CA THR A 225 24.39 7.08 -0.69
C THR A 225 22.88 7.27 -0.48
N LEU A 226 22.33 6.79 0.65
CA LEU A 226 20.92 6.99 0.98
C LEU A 226 20.57 8.48 1.08
N ARG A 227 21.39 9.26 1.80
CA ARG A 227 21.21 10.70 1.93
C ARG A 227 21.25 11.38 0.56
N TYR A 228 22.20 11.01 -0.31
CA TYR A 228 22.29 11.54 -1.66
C TYR A 228 21.05 11.23 -2.50
N VAL A 229 20.54 9.99 -2.46
CA VAL A 229 19.35 9.58 -3.22
C VAL A 229 18.11 10.35 -2.78
N LEU A 230 17.78 10.35 -1.49
CA LEU A 230 16.55 10.98 -0.99
C LEU A 230 16.63 12.51 -1.08
N ALA A 231 17.77 13.11 -0.73
CA ALA A 231 17.94 14.55 -0.83
C ALA A 231 17.92 15.05 -2.29
N SER A 232 18.46 14.26 -3.22
CA SER A 232 18.43 14.62 -4.64
C SER A 232 17.04 14.46 -5.24
N GLU A 233 16.29 13.41 -4.90
CA GLU A 233 14.90 13.31 -5.33
C GLU A 233 14.08 14.52 -4.86
N PHE A 234 14.17 14.84 -3.57
CA PHE A 234 13.50 16.00 -3.00
C PHE A 234 13.92 17.29 -3.70
N ARG A 235 15.23 17.54 -3.87
CA ARG A 235 15.76 18.70 -4.61
C ARG A 235 15.17 18.81 -6.02
N LEU A 236 15.10 17.70 -6.74
CA LEU A 236 14.65 17.69 -8.13
C LEU A 236 13.14 17.90 -8.26
N ASP A 237 12.37 17.63 -7.21
CA ASP A 237 10.91 17.81 -7.19
C ASP A 237 10.49 19.22 -6.76
N LEU A 238 11.33 19.95 -6.01
CA LEU A 238 11.04 21.32 -5.59
C LEU A 238 10.75 22.27 -6.75
N ALA A 239 9.73 23.10 -6.59
CA ALA A 239 9.40 24.20 -7.50
C ALA A 239 10.10 25.53 -7.14
N CYS A 240 11.05 25.48 -6.19
CA CYS A 240 11.86 26.62 -5.75
C CYS A 240 13.34 26.23 -5.65
N GLU A 241 14.19 27.22 -5.36
CA GLU A 241 15.59 26.95 -5.06
C GLU A 241 15.72 26.06 -3.81
N PRO A 242 16.62 25.05 -3.84
CA PRO A 242 16.79 24.15 -2.71
C PRO A 242 17.28 24.88 -1.45
N PRO A 243 16.86 24.45 -0.24
CA PRO A 243 17.33 25.05 0.99
C PRO A 243 18.83 24.77 1.22
N SER A 244 19.51 25.71 1.90
CA SER A 244 20.95 25.60 2.21
C SER A 244 21.34 24.34 3.01
N SER A 245 20.39 23.69 3.68
CA SER A 245 20.59 22.37 4.29
C SER A 245 21.03 21.29 3.28
N LEU A 246 20.79 21.50 1.99
CA LEU A 246 21.18 20.61 0.91
C LEU A 246 22.55 20.96 0.30
N ASP A 247 23.21 22.05 0.69
CA ASP A 247 24.48 22.50 0.09
C ASP A 247 25.60 21.45 0.25
N GLY A 248 25.55 20.68 1.34
CA GLY A 248 26.50 19.60 1.62
C GLY A 248 26.25 18.30 0.83
N VAL A 249 25.18 18.23 0.03
CA VAL A 249 24.85 17.08 -0.82
C VAL A 249 25.12 17.46 -2.28
N PRO A 250 25.97 16.74 -3.02
CA PRO A 250 26.25 17.06 -4.41
C PRO A 250 24.97 16.99 -5.26
N SER A 251 24.93 17.75 -6.35
CA SER A 251 23.85 17.65 -7.34
C SER A 251 24.12 16.51 -8.32
N PRO A 252 23.07 15.83 -8.81
CA PRO A 252 23.21 14.83 -9.87
C PRO A 252 23.92 15.45 -11.09
N PRO A 253 24.92 14.76 -11.68
CA PRO A 253 25.76 15.35 -12.72
C PRO A 253 25.07 15.46 -14.09
N ASN A 254 24.01 14.68 -14.32
CA ASN A 254 23.30 14.61 -15.60
C ASN A 254 21.89 14.02 -15.43
N ARG A 255 21.08 14.11 -16.50
CA ARG A 255 19.70 13.63 -16.53
C ARG A 255 19.54 12.12 -16.31
N ASP A 256 20.52 11.32 -16.72
CA ASP A 256 20.47 9.87 -16.51
C ASP A 256 20.60 9.53 -15.02
N ALA A 257 21.49 10.22 -14.31
CA ALA A 257 21.62 10.11 -12.86
C ALA A 257 20.35 10.61 -12.14
N GLU A 258 19.75 11.72 -12.58
CA GLU A 258 18.47 12.20 -12.04
C GLU A 258 17.36 11.15 -12.16
N ALA A 259 17.22 10.54 -13.34
CA ALA A 259 16.23 9.49 -13.59
C ALA A 259 16.50 8.24 -12.74
N ALA A 260 17.75 7.82 -12.63
CA ALA A 260 18.15 6.67 -11.81
C ALA A 260 17.89 6.89 -10.32
N ILE A 261 18.14 8.10 -9.81
CA ILE A 261 17.86 8.48 -8.42
C ILE A 261 16.37 8.39 -8.12
N ARG A 262 15.51 8.99 -8.98
CA ARG A 262 14.06 8.93 -8.81
C ARG A 262 13.55 7.49 -8.84
N ALA A 263 14.03 6.69 -9.79
CA ALA A 263 13.66 5.28 -9.89
C ALA A 263 14.09 4.47 -8.65
N LEU A 264 15.27 4.76 -8.09
CA LEU A 264 15.76 4.10 -6.89
C LEU A 264 14.97 4.50 -5.64
N ALA A 265 14.66 5.79 -5.48
CA ALA A 265 13.85 6.28 -4.36
C ALA A 265 12.40 5.74 -4.41
N GLU A 266 11.80 5.71 -5.60
CA GLU A 266 10.49 5.07 -5.83
C GLU A 266 10.55 3.57 -5.50
N ARG A 267 11.60 2.86 -5.94
CA ARG A 267 11.79 1.44 -5.61
C ARG A 267 11.94 1.21 -4.10
N LEU A 268 12.64 2.09 -3.38
CA LEU A 268 12.73 2.01 -1.93
C LEU A 268 11.34 2.14 -1.29
N ARG A 269 10.51 3.09 -1.75
CA ARG A 269 9.12 3.22 -1.28
C ARG A 269 8.25 2.00 -1.57
N ASN A 270 8.38 1.41 -2.76
CA ASN A 270 7.49 0.33 -3.21
C ASN A 270 7.93 -1.07 -2.72
N SER A 271 9.23 -1.39 -2.83
CA SER A 271 9.77 -2.72 -2.51
C SER A 271 10.23 -2.85 -1.06
N HIS A 272 10.50 -1.73 -0.38
CA HIS A 272 11.01 -1.70 0.99
C HIS A 272 10.15 -0.80 1.90
N ALA A 273 8.83 -0.79 1.64
CA ALA A 273 7.84 0.10 2.27
C ALA A 273 7.83 0.10 3.81
N GLU A 274 8.15 -1.04 4.45
CA GLU A 274 8.22 -1.14 5.91
C GLU A 274 9.44 -0.41 6.49
N THR A 275 10.56 -0.42 5.77
CA THR A 275 11.83 0.17 6.22
C THR A 275 12.00 1.62 5.78
N TYR A 276 11.41 2.00 4.65
CA TYR A 276 11.54 3.34 4.07
C TYR A 276 11.21 4.49 5.05
N PRO A 277 10.14 4.43 5.88
CA PRO A 277 9.83 5.51 6.81
C PRO A 277 10.98 5.86 7.75
N ALA A 278 11.61 4.86 8.37
CA ALA A 278 12.73 5.07 9.28
C ALA A 278 13.96 5.62 8.57
N LEU A 279 14.20 5.17 7.33
CA LEU A 279 15.29 5.66 6.48
C LEU A 279 15.11 7.14 6.11
N ALA A 280 13.90 7.50 5.66
CA ALA A 280 13.55 8.87 5.28
C ALA A 280 13.54 9.79 6.50
N ASP A 281 12.94 9.39 7.63
CA ASP A 281 12.92 10.18 8.87
C ASP A 281 14.35 10.44 9.40
N ARG A 282 15.27 9.46 9.29
CA ARG A 282 16.68 9.65 9.65
C ARG A 282 17.35 10.70 8.77
N VAL A 283 17.20 10.59 7.45
CA VAL A 283 17.81 11.55 6.51
C VAL A 283 17.19 12.95 6.67
N GLU A 284 15.88 13.05 6.90
CA GLU A 284 15.18 14.29 7.20
C GLU A 284 15.78 14.98 8.44
N ALA A 285 16.01 14.22 9.51
CA ALA A 285 16.57 14.73 10.76
C ALA A 285 18.03 15.18 10.61
N GLU A 286 18.85 14.41 9.89
CA GLU A 286 20.26 14.74 9.61
C GLU A 286 20.40 16.04 8.81
N LEU A 287 19.51 16.25 7.84
CA LEU A 287 19.50 17.46 7.00
C LEU A 287 18.74 18.61 7.65
N GLY A 288 17.95 18.37 8.70
CA GLY A 288 17.16 19.38 9.37
C GLY A 288 16.07 20.01 8.50
N LEU A 289 15.52 19.25 7.53
CA LEU A 289 14.64 19.77 6.49
C LEU A 289 13.34 20.39 7.04
N ALA A 290 12.78 19.81 8.11
CA ALA A 290 11.61 20.35 8.79
C ALA A 290 11.81 21.80 9.31
N LYS A 291 13.07 22.24 9.52
CA LYS A 291 13.41 23.59 9.97
C LYS A 291 13.71 24.56 8.82
N ALA A 292 13.78 24.09 7.58
CA ALA A 292 14.13 24.89 6.42
C ALA A 292 13.04 25.93 6.03
N ARG A 293 11.82 25.82 6.59
CA ARG A 293 10.69 26.74 6.38
C ARG A 293 10.41 27.01 4.89
N LEU A 294 10.31 25.95 4.11
CA LEU A 294 9.89 26.06 2.70
C LEU A 294 8.41 26.43 2.61
N ALA A 295 8.07 27.22 1.59
CA ALA A 295 6.69 27.50 1.26
C ALA A 295 6.00 26.19 0.82
N PRO A 296 4.82 25.83 1.37
CA PRO A 296 4.13 24.60 1.01
C PRO A 296 3.84 24.47 -0.48
N GLU A 297 3.56 25.58 -1.17
CA GLU A 297 3.30 25.63 -2.61
C GLU A 297 4.53 25.34 -3.46
N ALA A 298 5.73 25.43 -2.86
CA ALA A 298 6.98 25.10 -3.52
C ALA A 298 7.39 23.63 -3.32
N LEU A 299 6.68 22.89 -2.46
CA LEU A 299 6.84 21.45 -2.33
C LEU A 299 6.25 20.81 -3.59
N GLY A 300 7.07 20.02 -4.28
CA GLY A 300 6.69 19.37 -5.54
C GLY A 300 5.67 18.26 -5.34
N SER A 301 5.49 17.43 -6.36
CA SER A 301 4.45 16.38 -6.40
C SER A 301 4.75 15.13 -5.57
N ILE A 302 5.97 14.97 -5.07
CA ILE A 302 6.47 13.77 -4.41
C ILE A 302 6.74 14.09 -2.94
N ASP A 303 6.06 13.39 -2.03
CA ASP A 303 6.36 13.49 -0.61
C ASP A 303 7.53 12.55 -0.27
N THR A 304 8.78 12.94 -0.59
CA THR A 304 9.97 12.13 -0.28
C THR A 304 10.12 11.96 1.24
N PHE A 305 9.92 13.03 1.99
CA PHE A 305 10.05 13.12 3.43
C PHE A 305 8.71 13.41 4.12
N ARG A 306 8.60 13.01 5.39
CA ARG A 306 7.35 13.11 6.15
C ARG A 306 6.97 14.55 6.45
N PHE A 307 7.94 15.46 6.61
CA PHE A 307 7.63 16.87 6.88
C PHE A 307 6.84 17.55 5.75
N GLU A 308 6.98 17.08 4.50
CA GLU A 308 6.32 17.67 3.33
C GLU A 308 4.80 17.50 3.46
N GLU A 309 4.34 16.27 3.71
CA GLU A 309 2.95 15.96 3.99
C GLU A 309 2.41 16.80 5.16
N ARG A 310 3.18 16.95 6.23
CA ARG A 310 2.79 17.75 7.41
C ARG A 310 2.66 19.23 7.11
N ALA A 311 3.55 19.78 6.29
CA ALA A 311 3.51 21.17 5.86
C ALA A 311 2.31 21.42 4.94
N LEU A 312 2.05 20.49 4.02
CA LEU A 312 0.92 20.56 3.09
C LEU A 312 -0.44 20.41 3.80
N LEU A 313 -0.56 19.56 4.82
CA LEU A 313 -1.78 19.44 5.61
C LEU A 313 -2.11 20.78 6.30
N ARG A 314 -1.12 21.39 6.96
CA ARG A 314 -1.30 22.71 7.59
C ARG A 314 -1.69 23.76 6.56
N HIS A 315 -1.04 23.75 5.40
CA HIS A 315 -1.35 24.68 4.32
C HIS A 315 -2.79 24.51 3.80
N ALA A 316 -3.28 23.28 3.67
CA ALA A 316 -4.68 23.03 3.34
C ALA A 316 -5.63 23.63 4.41
N GLY A 317 -5.29 23.54 5.69
CA GLY A 317 -6.01 24.23 6.78
C GLY A 317 -5.98 25.76 6.65
N GLU A 318 -4.84 26.34 6.29
CA GLU A 318 -4.69 27.78 6.01
C GLU A 318 -5.53 28.22 4.80
N LEU A 319 -5.58 27.42 3.74
CA LEU A 319 -6.43 27.67 2.57
C LEU A 319 -7.92 27.67 2.95
N VAL A 320 -8.36 26.69 3.74
CA VAL A 320 -9.75 26.63 4.27
C VAL A 320 -10.05 27.85 5.13
N THR A 321 -9.15 28.22 6.04
CA THR A 321 -9.27 29.41 6.88
C THR A 321 -9.35 30.69 6.04
N GLY A 322 -8.57 30.77 4.97
CA GLY A 322 -8.56 31.85 3.98
C GLY A 322 -9.73 31.80 2.99
N LYS A 323 -10.68 30.88 3.16
CA LYS A 323 -11.85 30.64 2.28
C LYS A 323 -11.48 30.30 0.82
N LYS A 324 -10.28 29.76 0.60
CA LYS A 324 -9.80 29.26 -0.69
C LYS A 324 -10.13 27.78 -0.83
N PHE A 325 -11.42 27.46 -0.79
CA PHE A 325 -11.89 26.07 -0.69
C PHE A 325 -11.54 25.21 -1.90
N ASP A 326 -11.61 25.75 -3.12
CA ASP A 326 -11.27 25.00 -4.33
C ASP A 326 -9.77 24.65 -4.40
N ASP A 327 -8.91 25.55 -3.92
CA ASP A 327 -7.46 25.30 -3.81
C ASP A 327 -7.17 24.20 -2.78
N ALA A 328 -7.84 24.24 -1.63
CA ALA A 328 -7.73 23.20 -0.62
C ALA A 328 -8.19 21.83 -1.15
N LEU A 329 -9.33 21.77 -1.86
CA LEU A 329 -9.83 20.51 -2.43
C LEU A 329 -8.90 19.92 -3.50
N ARG A 330 -8.29 20.78 -4.32
CA ARG A 330 -7.28 20.36 -5.30
C ARG A 330 -6.07 19.77 -4.60
N LEU A 331 -5.52 20.45 -3.59
CA LEU A 331 -4.39 19.95 -2.83
C LEU A 331 -4.69 18.60 -2.15
N VAL A 332 -5.85 18.47 -1.51
CA VAL A 332 -6.27 17.21 -0.88
C VAL A 332 -6.38 16.07 -1.92
N THR A 333 -6.91 16.35 -3.10
CA THR A 333 -7.05 15.35 -4.17
C THR A 333 -5.70 14.93 -4.75
N GLU A 334 -4.76 15.87 -4.91
CA GLU A 334 -3.40 15.58 -5.39
C GLU A 334 -2.61 14.70 -4.41
N ARG A 335 -2.85 14.84 -3.10
CA ARG A 335 -2.10 14.14 -2.05
C ARG A 335 -2.76 12.86 -1.54
N GLU A 336 -4.02 12.59 -1.89
CA GLU A 336 -4.80 11.47 -1.32
C GLU A 336 -4.16 10.07 -1.49
N ARG A 337 -3.20 9.93 -2.43
CA ARG A 337 -2.48 8.69 -2.75
C ARG A 337 -0.98 8.77 -2.45
N SER A 338 -0.55 9.69 -1.59
CA SER A 338 0.86 9.78 -1.24
C SER A 338 1.29 8.60 -0.37
N PHE A 339 2.56 8.22 -0.47
CA PHE A 339 3.14 7.09 0.26
C PHE A 339 2.85 7.16 1.77
N TRP A 340 2.86 8.36 2.35
CA TRP A 340 2.66 8.58 3.78
C TRP A 340 1.20 8.43 4.21
N LEU A 341 0.22 8.76 3.35
CA LEU A 341 -1.20 8.66 3.68
C LEU A 341 -1.78 7.26 3.49
N ASP A 342 -1.22 6.47 2.59
CA ASP A 342 -1.70 5.09 2.36
C ASP A 342 -1.47 4.16 3.56
N ARG A 343 -0.57 4.55 4.47
CA ARG A 343 -0.08 3.69 5.57
C ARG A 343 -0.41 4.25 6.96
N ASP A 344 -0.95 5.46 7.04
CA ASP A 344 -1.29 6.13 8.29
C ASP A 344 -2.78 6.51 8.29
N LEU A 345 -3.59 5.65 8.92
CA LEU A 345 -5.05 5.83 8.98
C LEU A 345 -5.45 7.11 9.69
N GLU A 346 -4.68 7.53 10.70
CA GLU A 346 -4.94 8.74 11.45
C GLU A 346 -4.67 9.98 10.60
N ARG A 347 -3.53 10.02 9.90
CA ARG A 347 -3.23 11.12 8.98
C ARG A 347 -4.23 11.18 7.83
N LYS A 348 -4.59 10.03 7.26
CA LYS A 348 -5.64 9.96 6.23
C LYS A 348 -6.96 10.53 6.75
N ALA A 349 -7.29 10.30 8.02
CA ALA A 349 -8.51 10.83 8.61
C ALA A 349 -8.48 12.36 8.79
N GLN A 350 -7.31 12.93 9.11
CA GLN A 350 -7.10 14.38 9.17
C GLN A 350 -7.25 15.04 7.78
N TRP A 351 -6.67 14.44 6.73
CA TRP A 351 -6.86 14.92 5.36
C TRP A 351 -8.31 14.86 4.91
N GLU A 352 -9.02 13.79 5.26
CA GLU A 352 -10.44 13.66 4.97
C GLU A 352 -11.28 14.69 5.75
N ALA A 353 -10.89 15.04 6.97
CA ALA A 353 -11.53 16.13 7.71
C ALA A 353 -11.38 17.47 6.96
N LEU A 354 -10.18 17.81 6.47
CA LEU A 354 -9.96 19.01 5.65
C LEU A 354 -10.74 18.98 4.33
N ARG A 355 -10.85 17.82 3.67
CA ARG A 355 -11.72 17.66 2.48
C ARG A 355 -13.14 18.09 2.81
N LYS A 356 -13.73 17.52 3.87
CA LYS A 356 -15.11 17.79 4.29
C LYS A 356 -15.31 19.25 4.72
N MET A 357 -14.32 19.85 5.39
CA MET A 357 -14.35 21.28 5.71
C MET A 357 -14.40 22.13 4.44
N ALA A 358 -13.51 21.86 3.48
CA ALA A 358 -13.46 22.60 2.23
C ALA A 358 -14.73 22.40 1.39
N GLU A 359 -15.29 21.19 1.34
CA GLU A 359 -16.59 20.91 0.70
C GLU A 359 -17.72 21.73 1.34
N LEU A 360 -17.83 21.72 2.68
CA LEU A 360 -18.84 22.52 3.38
C LEU A 360 -18.68 24.01 3.10
N GLY A 361 -17.46 24.53 3.22
CA GLY A 361 -17.16 25.94 2.97
C GLY A 361 -17.55 26.37 1.55
N ARG A 362 -17.16 25.58 0.54
CA ARG A 362 -17.49 25.82 -0.86
C ARG A 362 -19.00 25.83 -1.10
N GLU A 363 -19.70 24.78 -0.67
CA GLU A 363 -21.15 24.68 -0.86
C GLU A 363 -21.88 25.82 -0.12
N ALA A 364 -21.47 26.14 1.10
CA ALA A 364 -22.09 27.20 1.89
C ALA A 364 -21.88 28.60 1.30
N GLU A 365 -20.74 28.88 0.66
CA GLU A 365 -20.54 30.13 -0.09
C GLU A 365 -21.38 30.20 -1.37
N LEU A 366 -21.46 29.10 -2.12
CA LEU A 366 -22.27 29.01 -3.33
C LEU A 366 -23.74 29.26 -3.01
N VAL A 367 -24.27 28.55 -2.01
CA VAL A 367 -25.64 28.72 -1.52
C VAL A 367 -25.83 30.11 -0.93
N GLY A 368 -24.91 30.61 -0.11
CA GLY A 368 -25.01 31.96 0.46
C GLY A 368 -25.14 33.05 -0.61
N LYS A 369 -24.46 32.91 -1.75
CA LYS A 369 -24.62 33.79 -2.92
C LYS A 369 -25.98 33.60 -3.60
N ALA A 370 -26.46 32.37 -3.74
CA ALA A 370 -27.75 32.06 -4.36
C ALA A 370 -28.94 32.56 -3.52
N VAL A 371 -28.89 32.40 -2.20
CA VAL A 371 -29.90 32.86 -1.23
C VAL A 371 -30.11 34.37 -1.30
N ARG A 372 -29.06 35.15 -1.59
CA ARG A 372 -29.18 36.60 -1.76
C ARG A 372 -29.86 37.02 -3.06
N LYS A 373 -29.88 36.13 -4.06
CA LYS A 373 -30.39 36.40 -5.41
C LYS A 373 -31.77 35.81 -5.67
N VAL A 374 -32.21 34.86 -4.84
CA VAL A 374 -33.51 34.23 -5.02
C VAL A 374 -34.61 35.29 -4.88
N SER A 375 -35.60 35.19 -5.75
CA SER A 375 -36.78 36.04 -5.75
C SER A 375 -38.02 35.18 -5.96
N GLY A 376 -39.18 35.69 -5.54
CA GLY A 376 -40.44 34.97 -5.56
C GLY A 376 -40.88 34.47 -4.18
N GLY A 377 -42.06 33.85 -4.14
CA GLY A 377 -42.69 33.34 -2.91
C GLY A 377 -42.08 32.02 -2.42
N ALA A 378 -42.69 31.44 -1.38
CA ALA A 378 -42.16 30.25 -0.70
C ALA A 378 -41.88 29.06 -1.63
N GLY A 379 -42.63 28.91 -2.73
CA GLY A 379 -42.39 27.87 -3.73
C GLY A 379 -41.03 27.99 -4.42
N ALA A 380 -40.61 29.21 -4.77
CA ALA A 380 -39.32 29.44 -5.42
C ALA A 380 -38.15 29.10 -4.49
N TRP A 381 -38.27 29.44 -3.20
CA TRP A 381 -37.31 29.08 -2.17
C TRP A 381 -37.22 27.57 -1.98
N LEU A 382 -38.36 26.87 -1.93
CA LEU A 382 -38.37 25.41 -1.85
C LEU A 382 -37.72 24.78 -3.08
N SER A 383 -38.07 25.24 -4.29
CA SER A 383 -37.45 24.76 -5.53
C SER A 383 -35.94 25.01 -5.55
N ALA A 384 -35.47 26.12 -5.02
CA ALA A 384 -34.03 26.39 -4.90
C ALA A 384 -33.34 25.47 -3.88
N TYR A 385 -34.00 25.20 -2.74
CA TYR A 385 -33.48 24.28 -1.73
C TYR A 385 -33.37 22.85 -2.26
N VAL A 386 -34.37 22.38 -3.00
CA VAL A 386 -34.40 21.03 -3.59
C VAL A 386 -33.52 20.93 -4.84
N GLY A 387 -33.45 22.00 -5.64
CA GLY A 387 -32.76 22.04 -6.93
C GLY A 387 -33.53 21.33 -8.04
N SER A 388 -33.16 21.58 -9.30
CA SER A 388 -33.66 20.80 -10.44
C SER A 388 -33.19 19.35 -10.30
N ASP A 389 -34.13 18.41 -10.25
CA ASP A 389 -33.92 16.97 -10.14
C ASP A 389 -33.16 16.50 -8.87
N GLY A 390 -33.12 17.30 -7.81
CA GLY A 390 -32.46 16.91 -6.56
C GLY A 390 -30.93 16.83 -6.66
N ARG A 391 -30.31 17.39 -7.72
CA ARG A 391 -28.85 17.29 -7.97
C ARG A 391 -28.10 18.62 -7.90
N ALA A 392 -28.77 19.73 -7.56
CA ALA A 392 -28.13 21.04 -7.46
C ALA A 392 -28.79 21.96 -6.42
N GLY A 393 -29.47 21.36 -5.43
CA GLY A 393 -30.22 22.09 -4.41
C GLY A 393 -29.34 22.57 -3.26
N TRP A 394 -29.83 23.57 -2.53
CA TRP A 394 -29.17 24.08 -1.32
C TRP A 394 -29.09 23.06 -0.18
N PHE A 395 -29.88 21.98 -0.23
CA PHE A 395 -29.81 20.86 0.71
C PHE A 395 -28.38 20.27 0.85
N ARG A 396 -27.51 20.46 -0.16
CA ARG A 396 -26.11 20.03 -0.14
C ARG A 396 -25.30 20.65 1.00
N VAL A 397 -25.66 21.85 1.43
CA VAL A 397 -25.01 22.51 2.57
C VAL A 397 -25.28 21.72 3.85
N ASP A 398 -26.53 21.30 4.07
CA ASP A 398 -26.91 20.47 5.22
C ASP A 398 -26.28 19.07 5.14
N GLN A 399 -26.17 18.51 3.93
CA GLN A 399 -25.51 17.22 3.68
C GLN A 399 -24.01 17.28 4.01
N ALA A 400 -23.31 18.30 3.49
CA ALA A 400 -21.90 18.53 3.75
C ALA A 400 -21.64 18.76 5.24
N GLN A 401 -22.50 19.56 5.89
CA GLN A 401 -22.38 19.81 7.32
C GLN A 401 -22.56 18.53 8.15
N ARG A 402 -23.60 17.74 7.89
CA ARG A 402 -23.81 16.48 8.61
C ARG A 402 -22.66 15.51 8.40
N ARG A 403 -22.14 15.40 7.17
CA ARG A 403 -21.00 14.53 6.85
C ARG A 403 -19.73 14.97 7.58
N LEU A 404 -19.47 16.29 7.64
CA LEU A 404 -18.36 16.84 8.41
C LEU A 404 -18.51 16.52 9.90
N GLU A 405 -19.64 16.87 10.51
CA GLU A 405 -19.83 16.65 11.96
C GLU A 405 -19.78 15.17 12.33
N ALA A 406 -20.41 14.30 11.54
CA ALA A 406 -20.33 12.86 11.74
C ALA A 406 -18.88 12.37 11.65
N TRP A 407 -18.09 12.88 10.69
CA TRP A 407 -16.68 12.53 10.58
C TRP A 407 -15.86 13.00 11.78
N VAL A 408 -16.06 14.25 12.23
CA VAL A 408 -15.34 14.81 13.38
C VAL A 408 -15.56 13.95 14.64
N THR A 409 -16.76 13.39 14.84
CA THR A 409 -17.02 12.49 15.99
C THR A 409 -16.27 11.15 15.93
N THR A 410 -15.72 10.78 14.77
CA THR A 410 -14.96 9.52 14.58
C THR A 410 -13.44 9.71 14.69
N LEU A 411 -12.97 10.96 14.73
CA LEU A 411 -11.54 11.24 14.81
C LEU A 411 -11.00 10.91 16.21
N GLN A 412 -9.80 10.31 16.27
CA GLN A 412 -9.09 10.07 17.52
C GLN A 412 -8.48 11.37 18.05
N ASP A 413 -7.80 12.10 17.17
CA ASP A 413 -7.27 13.43 17.41
C ASP A 413 -8.21 14.51 16.86
N GLU A 414 -8.43 15.56 17.64
CA GLU A 414 -9.24 16.70 17.19
C GLU A 414 -8.61 17.34 15.95
N PRO A 415 -9.41 17.66 14.92
CA PRO A 415 -8.90 18.34 13.74
C PRO A 415 -8.58 19.80 14.08
N GLU A 416 -7.88 20.49 13.17
CA GLU A 416 -7.53 21.89 13.38
C GLU A 416 -8.78 22.76 13.68
N GLU A 417 -8.80 23.38 14.87
CA GLU A 417 -9.97 24.12 15.37
C GLU A 417 -10.31 25.34 14.51
N GLN A 418 -9.28 26.03 14.00
CA GLN A 418 -9.45 27.28 13.26
C GLN A 418 -10.19 27.09 11.92
N PRO A 419 -9.75 26.22 10.98
CA PRO A 419 -10.49 25.97 9.75
C PRO A 419 -11.89 25.42 10.04
N LEU A 420 -12.04 24.53 11.03
CA LEU A 420 -13.33 23.98 11.44
C LEU A 420 -14.31 25.08 11.90
N GLY A 421 -13.84 25.99 12.76
CA GLY A 421 -14.64 27.12 13.25
C GLY A 421 -15.07 28.07 12.14
N VAL A 422 -14.20 28.30 11.13
CA VAL A 422 -14.54 29.11 9.96
C VAL A 422 -15.68 28.49 9.16
N VAL A 423 -15.59 27.19 8.83
CA VAL A 423 -16.62 26.54 7.99
C VAL A 423 -17.95 26.36 8.71
N ARG A 424 -17.92 26.09 10.03
CA ARG A 424 -19.13 26.08 10.88
C ARG A 424 -19.82 27.43 10.88
N ARG A 425 -19.07 28.53 11.04
CA ARG A 425 -19.64 29.89 11.00
C ARG A 425 -20.23 30.24 9.63
N ILE A 426 -19.54 29.88 8.55
CA ILE A 426 -20.06 30.13 7.19
C ILE A 426 -21.36 29.36 6.97
N HIS A 427 -21.43 28.10 7.42
CA HIS A 427 -22.65 27.30 7.40
C HIS A 427 -23.77 27.96 8.21
N GLU A 428 -23.53 28.31 9.48
CA GLU A 428 -24.52 28.97 10.36
C GLU A 428 -25.05 30.27 9.74
N ASP A 429 -24.17 31.13 9.24
CA ASP A 429 -24.53 32.37 8.56
C ASP A 429 -25.38 32.14 7.30
N THR A 430 -25.13 31.05 6.58
CA THR A 430 -25.91 30.67 5.38
C THR A 430 -27.27 30.12 5.78
N CYS A 431 -27.35 29.24 6.77
CA CYS A 431 -28.61 28.71 7.32
C CYS A 431 -29.49 29.83 7.89
N HIS A 432 -28.89 30.79 8.61
CA HIS A 432 -29.60 31.94 9.13
C HIS A 432 -30.27 32.78 8.01
N LYS A 433 -29.52 33.11 6.96
CA LYS A 433 -30.06 33.85 5.80
C LYS A 433 -31.16 33.05 5.07
N MET A 434 -31.00 31.74 4.94
CA MET A 434 -32.03 30.86 4.39
C MET A 434 -33.30 30.92 5.22
N ALA A 435 -33.18 30.80 6.54
CA ALA A 435 -34.31 30.82 7.46
C ALA A 435 -35.05 32.17 7.43
N GLU A 436 -34.33 33.29 7.51
CA GLU A 436 -34.93 34.63 7.45
C GLU A 436 -35.62 34.90 6.10
N GLY A 437 -34.99 34.52 5.00
CA GLY A 437 -35.52 34.72 3.66
C GLY A 437 -36.74 33.86 3.39
N PHE A 438 -36.68 32.56 3.72
CA PHE A 438 -37.80 31.65 3.56
C PHE A 438 -38.97 32.02 4.47
N THR A 439 -38.72 32.40 5.72
CA THR A 439 -39.77 32.80 6.67
C THR A 439 -40.53 34.03 6.16
N ARG A 440 -39.82 35.03 5.61
CA ARG A 440 -40.47 36.18 4.96
C ARG A 440 -41.31 35.75 3.77
N ALA A 441 -40.74 34.96 2.85
CA ALA A 441 -41.46 34.48 1.68
C ALA A 441 -42.70 33.63 2.03
N LEU A 442 -42.62 32.83 3.11
CA LEU A 442 -43.71 32.01 3.62
C LEU A 442 -44.81 32.86 4.25
N ASN A 443 -44.45 33.87 5.04
CA ASN A 443 -45.40 34.82 5.62
C ASN A 443 -46.15 35.59 4.53
N ASP A 444 -45.43 36.09 3.52
CA ASP A 444 -46.02 36.79 2.36
C ASP A 444 -46.92 35.87 1.53
N SER A 445 -46.70 34.56 1.59
CA SER A 445 -47.53 33.53 0.94
C SER A 445 -48.65 32.99 1.85
N GLY A 446 -48.96 33.69 2.95
CA GLY A 446 -50.03 33.32 3.87
C GLY A 446 -49.82 31.97 4.57
N TRP A 447 -48.57 31.62 4.88
CA TRP A 447 -48.18 30.34 5.49
C TRP A 447 -48.49 29.10 4.62
N THR A 448 -48.58 29.30 3.30
CA THR A 448 -48.81 28.21 2.35
C THR A 448 -47.72 28.16 1.29
N VAL A 449 -47.43 26.95 0.79
CA VAL A 449 -46.59 26.75 -0.38
C VAL A 449 -47.45 26.09 -1.46
N PRO A 450 -47.88 26.84 -2.49
CA PRO A 450 -48.82 26.30 -3.48
C PRO A 450 -48.19 25.17 -4.28
N ASN A 451 -49.01 24.18 -4.65
CA ASN A 451 -48.62 23.03 -5.49
C ASN A 451 -47.51 22.15 -4.92
N VAL A 452 -47.33 22.14 -3.60
CA VAL A 452 -46.37 21.27 -2.91
C VAL A 452 -47.12 20.28 -2.02
N LEU A 453 -46.60 19.05 -1.94
CA LEU A 453 -47.15 18.00 -1.08
C LEU A 453 -47.10 18.46 0.39
N HIS A 454 -48.24 18.39 1.08
CA HIS A 454 -48.29 18.65 2.52
C HIS A 454 -48.10 17.34 3.29
N GLN A 455 -47.41 17.38 4.44
CA GLN A 455 -47.13 16.19 5.25
C GLN A 455 -48.40 15.39 5.58
N THR A 456 -49.52 16.08 5.84
CA THR A 456 -50.83 15.46 6.10
C THR A 456 -51.42 14.65 4.95
N ARG A 457 -50.92 14.85 3.72
CA ARG A 457 -51.41 14.19 2.51
C ARG A 457 -50.54 13.03 2.05
N ILE A 458 -49.37 12.82 2.66
CA ILE A 458 -48.43 11.76 2.27
C ILE A 458 -49.12 10.39 2.29
N TRP A 459 -49.85 10.06 3.35
CA TRP A 459 -50.57 8.78 3.41
C TRP A 459 -51.55 8.61 2.24
N SER A 460 -52.45 9.58 2.05
CA SER A 460 -53.53 9.48 1.06
C SER A 460 -53.06 9.57 -0.39
N GLU A 461 -52.05 10.39 -0.67
CA GLU A 461 -51.59 10.64 -2.05
C GLU A 461 -50.44 9.71 -2.47
N VAL A 462 -49.61 9.26 -1.51
CA VAL A 462 -48.40 8.49 -1.81
C VAL A 462 -48.52 7.03 -1.41
N VAL A 463 -49.00 6.73 -0.19
CA VAL A 463 -48.93 5.38 0.39
C VAL A 463 -50.16 4.54 0.04
N ALA A 464 -51.36 5.08 0.26
CA ALA A 464 -52.62 4.35 0.20
C ALA A 464 -52.94 3.76 -1.18
N ASN A 465 -52.40 4.36 -2.24
CA ASN A 465 -52.68 3.98 -3.63
C ASN A 465 -51.60 3.08 -4.25
N GLN A 466 -50.57 2.69 -3.50
CA GLN A 466 -49.52 1.80 -4.02
C GLN A 466 -50.00 0.34 -4.10
N PRO A 467 -49.49 -0.45 -5.06
CA PRO A 467 -49.74 -1.89 -5.10
C PRO A 467 -49.18 -2.56 -3.85
N LYS A 468 -49.97 -3.45 -3.24
CA LYS A 468 -49.58 -4.17 -2.03
C LYS A 468 -48.70 -5.38 -2.37
N PRO A 469 -47.74 -5.76 -1.50
CA PRO A 469 -47.45 -5.19 -0.19
C PRO A 469 -46.70 -3.85 -0.26
N VAL A 470 -46.96 -2.96 0.71
CA VAL A 470 -46.30 -1.64 0.84
C VAL A 470 -45.57 -1.58 2.17
N ALA A 471 -44.26 -1.35 2.15
CA ALA A 471 -43.49 -1.04 3.34
C ALA A 471 -43.46 0.48 3.56
N TYR A 472 -43.98 0.96 4.69
CA TYR A 472 -44.01 2.37 5.03
C TYR A 472 -43.09 2.70 6.20
N PHE A 473 -41.94 3.30 5.89
CA PHE A 473 -40.93 3.67 6.88
C PHE A 473 -41.19 5.07 7.43
N LEU A 474 -41.26 5.16 8.75
CA LEU A 474 -41.46 6.42 9.48
C LEU A 474 -40.23 6.71 10.34
N VAL A 475 -39.35 7.56 9.81
CA VAL A 475 -38.08 7.93 10.47
C VAL A 475 -38.21 9.36 11.00
N ASP A 476 -38.03 9.53 12.31
CA ASP A 476 -38.09 10.85 12.93
C ASP A 476 -36.92 11.73 12.47
N ALA A 477 -37.17 13.03 12.33
CA ALA A 477 -36.20 14.04 11.89
C ALA A 477 -35.44 13.71 10.57
N MET A 478 -35.99 12.89 9.69
CA MET A 478 -35.41 12.61 8.38
C MET A 478 -35.50 13.82 7.45
N ARG A 479 -34.43 14.63 7.40
CA ARG A 479 -34.35 15.81 6.54
C ARG A 479 -34.32 15.42 5.06
N PHE A 480 -34.75 16.35 4.20
CA PHE A 480 -34.76 16.14 2.74
C PHE A 480 -33.40 15.69 2.19
N GLU A 481 -32.30 16.29 2.64
CA GLU A 481 -30.93 15.93 2.25
C GLU A 481 -30.58 14.46 2.58
N MET A 482 -31.09 13.93 3.69
CA MET A 482 -30.89 12.53 4.08
C MET A 482 -31.69 11.59 3.18
N GLY A 483 -32.88 12.01 2.75
CA GLY A 483 -33.68 11.29 1.76
C GLY A 483 -33.00 11.21 0.40
N ILE A 484 -32.33 12.30 -0.03
CA ILE A 484 -31.49 12.29 -1.24
C ILE A 484 -30.31 11.32 -1.08
N GLU A 485 -29.58 11.38 0.03
CA GLU A 485 -28.46 10.46 0.26
C GLU A 485 -28.91 9.00 0.33
N LEU A 486 -30.05 8.70 0.95
CA LEU A 486 -30.62 7.35 0.96
C LEU A 486 -30.93 6.88 -0.46
N ALA A 487 -31.56 7.74 -1.28
CA ALA A 487 -31.85 7.44 -2.67
C ALA A 487 -30.59 7.12 -3.48
N GLU A 488 -29.49 7.85 -3.25
CA GLU A 488 -28.19 7.60 -3.89
C GLU A 488 -27.54 6.27 -3.48
N ARG A 489 -27.85 5.77 -2.27
CA ARG A 489 -27.33 4.49 -1.76
C ARG A 489 -28.14 3.27 -2.20
N LEU A 490 -29.37 3.46 -2.68
CA LEU A 490 -30.20 2.37 -3.18
C LEU A 490 -29.62 1.80 -4.49
N PRO A 491 -29.84 0.50 -4.79
CA PRO A 491 -29.37 -0.10 -6.02
C PRO A 491 -29.90 0.65 -7.25
N LYS A 492 -29.06 0.84 -8.27
CA LYS A 492 -29.42 1.53 -9.52
C LYS A 492 -30.57 0.87 -10.29
N THR A 493 -30.92 -0.38 -9.95
CA THR A 493 -32.07 -1.12 -10.50
C THR A 493 -33.40 -0.72 -9.86
N SER A 494 -33.38 0.05 -8.77
CA SER A 494 -34.59 0.50 -8.07
C SER A 494 -35.14 1.76 -8.74
N GLU A 495 -36.47 1.82 -8.90
CA GLU A 495 -37.13 3.07 -9.24
C GLU A 495 -37.28 3.91 -7.97
N VAL A 496 -36.60 5.06 -7.93
CA VAL A 496 -36.57 5.93 -6.74
C VAL A 496 -37.05 7.33 -7.10
N SER A 497 -38.02 7.84 -6.34
CA SER A 497 -38.52 9.21 -6.44
C SER A 497 -38.43 9.90 -5.08
N VAL A 498 -37.73 11.03 -5.04
CA VAL A 498 -37.64 11.88 -3.85
C VAL A 498 -38.49 13.12 -4.08
N ARG A 499 -39.46 13.36 -3.18
CA ARG A 499 -40.40 14.49 -3.25
C ARG A 499 -40.33 15.33 -1.98
N PRO A 500 -40.18 16.67 -2.06
CA PRO A 500 -40.26 17.51 -0.89
C PRO A 500 -41.70 17.55 -0.36
N ALA A 501 -41.85 17.69 0.96
CA ALA A 501 -43.14 17.93 1.58
C ALA A 501 -43.04 19.05 2.63
N VAL A 502 -44.09 19.87 2.72
CA VAL A 502 -44.20 20.89 3.77
C VAL A 502 -44.63 20.22 5.07
N GLY A 503 -43.78 20.34 6.10
CA GLY A 503 -44.03 19.81 7.44
C GLY A 503 -45.13 20.56 8.19
N SER A 504 -45.83 19.86 9.08
CA SER A 504 -46.82 20.47 9.97
C SER A 504 -46.14 21.24 11.11
N LEU A 505 -46.73 22.37 11.52
CA LEU A 505 -46.21 23.22 12.59
C LEU A 505 -47.04 23.06 13.89
N PRO A 506 -46.42 23.15 15.09
CA PRO A 506 -44.97 23.25 15.31
C PRO A 506 -44.24 21.96 14.89
N SER A 507 -43.03 22.09 14.36
CA SER A 507 -42.23 20.99 13.82
C SER A 507 -41.58 20.13 14.92
N ILE A 508 -42.42 19.54 15.77
CA ILE A 508 -42.06 18.63 16.85
C ILE A 508 -42.57 17.22 16.53
N THR A 509 -41.91 16.19 17.08
CA THR A 509 -42.22 14.78 16.80
C THR A 509 -43.71 14.42 16.95
N PRO A 510 -44.43 14.81 18.03
CA PRO A 510 -45.84 14.46 18.17
C PRO A 510 -46.72 14.93 17.00
N ILE A 511 -46.47 16.13 16.50
CA ILE A 511 -47.26 16.78 15.44
C ILE A 511 -46.86 16.25 14.07
N GLY A 512 -45.57 16.22 13.77
CA GLY A 512 -45.06 15.76 12.48
C GLY A 512 -45.40 14.28 12.23
N MET A 513 -45.20 13.42 13.22
CA MET A 513 -45.49 11.99 13.06
C MET A 513 -46.98 11.70 13.00
N ALA A 514 -47.82 12.49 13.67
CA ALA A 514 -49.27 12.34 13.55
C ALA A 514 -49.78 12.80 12.18
N ALA A 515 -49.18 13.83 11.58
CA ALA A 515 -49.53 14.26 10.23
C ALA A 515 -49.34 13.15 9.18
N LEU A 516 -48.44 12.21 9.40
CA LEU A 516 -48.21 11.08 8.49
C LEU A 516 -49.25 9.95 8.61
N MET A 517 -50.22 10.07 9.53
CA MET A 517 -51.19 9.01 9.81
C MET A 517 -52.37 9.02 8.82
N PRO A 518 -53.04 7.86 8.62
CA PRO A 518 -54.27 7.79 7.84
C PRO A 518 -55.35 8.74 8.39
N GLY A 519 -56.04 9.45 7.49
CA GLY A 519 -57.08 10.43 7.83
C GLY A 519 -56.56 11.86 8.10
N ALA A 520 -55.24 12.07 8.22
CA ALA A 520 -54.69 13.39 8.49
C ALA A 520 -55.06 14.43 7.41
N SER A 521 -55.14 14.04 6.14
CA SER A 521 -55.52 14.96 5.06
C SER A 521 -56.95 15.50 5.17
N ALA A 522 -57.82 14.84 5.93
CA ALA A 522 -59.22 15.20 6.09
C ALA A 522 -59.51 16.03 7.35
N SER A 523 -58.93 15.67 8.50
CA SER A 523 -59.38 16.15 9.82
C SER A 523 -58.24 16.58 10.76
N PHE A 524 -57.00 16.67 10.29
CA PHE A 524 -55.85 17.02 11.13
C PHE A 524 -55.98 18.41 11.75
N SER A 525 -55.84 18.48 13.07
CA SER A 525 -55.71 19.74 13.81
C SER A 525 -54.74 19.59 14.98
N VAL A 526 -54.05 20.68 15.34
CA VAL A 526 -53.16 20.74 16.50
C VAL A 526 -53.99 21.16 17.70
N THR A 527 -54.01 20.34 18.75
CA THR A 527 -54.82 20.58 19.96
C THR A 527 -54.03 20.27 21.21
N GLU A 528 -54.49 20.81 22.35
CA GLU A 528 -53.97 20.46 23.66
C GLU A 528 -55.02 19.68 24.44
N ALA A 529 -54.62 18.54 25.01
CA ALA A 529 -55.46 17.78 25.91
C ALA A 529 -54.66 17.30 27.12
N LYS A 530 -55.19 17.55 28.32
CA LYS A 530 -54.57 17.14 29.59
C LYS A 530 -53.12 17.63 29.74
N GLY A 531 -52.83 18.86 29.33
CA GLY A 531 -51.50 19.47 29.42
C GLY A 531 -50.47 18.92 28.42
N LYS A 532 -50.90 18.14 27.42
CA LYS A 532 -50.05 17.65 26.34
C LYS A 532 -50.49 18.27 25.02
N LEU A 533 -49.53 18.78 24.26
CA LEU A 533 -49.74 19.18 22.87
C LEU A 533 -49.70 17.94 21.96
N GLY A 534 -50.65 17.82 21.05
CA GLY A 534 -50.74 16.70 20.12
C GLY A 534 -51.62 17.02 18.92
N SER A 535 -51.84 16.02 18.08
CA SER A 535 -52.71 16.15 16.91
C SER A 535 -54.02 15.41 17.12
N GLN A 536 -55.11 16.05 16.74
CA GLN A 536 -56.41 15.43 16.63
C GLN A 536 -56.63 14.99 15.17
N ILE A 537 -56.99 13.72 14.98
CA ILE A 537 -57.40 13.18 13.69
C ILE A 537 -58.69 12.40 13.92
N ASP A 538 -59.74 12.79 13.20
CA ASP A 538 -61.12 12.41 13.49
C ASP A 538 -61.43 12.72 14.97
N ASP A 539 -61.95 11.75 15.72
CA ASP A 539 -62.24 11.88 17.14
C ASP A 539 -61.09 11.37 18.05
N ARG A 540 -59.88 11.18 17.50
CA ARG A 540 -58.72 10.66 18.26
C ARG A 540 -57.61 11.68 18.46
N PHE A 541 -57.21 11.82 19.72
CA PHE A 541 -56.06 12.61 20.14
C PHE A 541 -54.78 11.77 20.13
N LEU A 542 -53.73 12.22 19.43
CA LEU A 542 -52.48 11.51 19.17
C LEU A 542 -51.25 12.26 19.74
N PRO A 543 -50.99 12.16 21.06
CA PRO A 543 -49.86 12.84 21.69
C PRO A 543 -48.53 12.09 21.59
N ASP A 544 -48.57 10.78 21.33
CA ASP A 544 -47.40 9.89 21.44
C ASP A 544 -47.44 8.72 20.45
N LEU A 545 -46.37 7.92 20.45
CA LEU A 545 -46.22 6.77 19.55
C LEU A 545 -47.30 5.71 19.79
N ALA A 546 -47.67 5.44 21.05
CA ALA A 546 -48.66 4.43 21.38
C ALA A 546 -50.04 4.78 20.82
N ALA A 547 -50.44 6.05 20.95
CA ALA A 547 -51.69 6.55 20.35
C ALA A 547 -51.66 6.44 18.82
N ARG A 548 -50.53 6.78 18.18
CA ARG A 548 -50.37 6.65 16.72
C ARG A 548 -50.45 5.20 16.24
N LYS A 549 -49.78 4.26 16.92
CA LYS A 549 -49.87 2.81 16.63
C LYS A 549 -51.32 2.32 16.70
N LYS A 550 -52.03 2.66 17.78
CA LYS A 550 -53.45 2.31 17.92
C LYS A 550 -54.32 2.93 16.82
N HIS A 551 -54.01 4.15 16.39
CA HIS A 551 -54.72 4.82 15.30
C HIS A 551 -54.54 4.09 13.97
N ILE A 552 -53.29 3.88 13.53
CA ILE A 552 -53.00 3.26 12.24
C ILE A 552 -53.51 1.81 12.17
N SER A 553 -53.35 1.01 13.23
CA SER A 553 -53.88 -0.37 13.27
C SER A 553 -55.40 -0.44 13.14
N SER A 554 -56.11 0.60 13.59
CA SER A 554 -57.57 0.65 13.44
C SER A 554 -58.06 1.11 12.07
N LYS A 555 -57.17 1.75 11.29
CA LYS A 555 -57.48 2.29 9.96
C LYS A 555 -56.98 1.39 8.83
N VAL A 556 -55.98 0.56 9.11
CA VAL A 556 -55.33 -0.32 8.14
C VAL A 556 -55.44 -1.76 8.64
N PRO A 557 -56.42 -2.54 8.14
CA PRO A 557 -56.54 -3.96 8.44
C PRO A 557 -55.26 -4.71 8.02
N GLU A 558 -54.88 -5.73 8.80
CA GLU A 558 -53.71 -6.59 8.52
C GLU A 558 -52.36 -5.83 8.51
N LEU A 559 -52.30 -4.65 9.14
CA LEU A 559 -51.05 -3.91 9.32
C LEU A 559 -50.08 -4.73 10.18
N VAL A 560 -48.89 -4.96 9.63
CA VAL A 560 -47.71 -5.41 10.38
C VAL A 560 -46.91 -4.18 10.78
N ASP A 561 -46.78 -3.95 12.08
CA ASP A 561 -45.98 -2.86 12.66
C ASP A 561 -44.72 -3.46 13.27
N LEU A 562 -43.56 -2.97 12.85
CA LEU A 562 -42.24 -3.44 13.29
C LEU A 562 -41.37 -2.25 13.64
N ALA A 563 -40.62 -2.35 14.73
CA ALA A 563 -39.49 -1.45 14.93
C ALA A 563 -38.38 -1.74 13.91
N LEU A 564 -37.60 -0.72 13.54
CA LEU A 564 -36.48 -0.91 12.62
C LEU A 564 -35.45 -1.93 13.16
N ASP A 565 -35.18 -1.92 14.46
CA ASP A 565 -34.26 -2.87 15.10
C ASP A 565 -34.79 -4.31 15.04
N GLU A 566 -36.11 -4.49 15.20
CA GLU A 566 -36.76 -5.79 15.05
C GLU A 566 -36.61 -6.30 13.61
N LEU A 567 -36.84 -5.42 12.63
CA LEU A 567 -36.68 -5.75 11.21
C LEU A 567 -35.24 -6.17 10.88
N LEU A 568 -34.23 -5.47 11.41
CA LEU A 568 -32.81 -5.80 11.19
C LEU A 568 -32.40 -7.14 11.81
N GLY A 569 -33.12 -7.61 12.84
CA GLY A 569 -32.92 -8.91 13.46
C GLY A 569 -33.56 -10.08 12.69
N LEU A 570 -34.42 -9.81 11.71
CA LEU A 570 -35.04 -10.85 10.89
C LEU A 570 -34.05 -11.35 9.83
N GLN A 571 -33.92 -12.68 9.71
CA GLN A 571 -33.15 -13.29 8.63
C GLN A 571 -33.91 -13.11 7.30
N PRO A 572 -33.25 -12.72 6.19
CA PRO A 572 -33.86 -12.77 4.88
C PRO A 572 -34.28 -14.21 4.59
N SER A 573 -35.54 -14.41 4.22
CA SER A 573 -36.09 -15.72 3.84
C SER A 573 -35.53 -16.22 2.51
#